data_AF-A0A191TGQ2-F1
#
_entry.id   AF-A0A191TGQ2-F1
#
_cell.length_a   1.000
_cell.length_b   1.000
_cell.length_c   1.000
_cell.angle_alpha   90.00
_cell.angle_beta   90.00
_cell.angle_gamma   90.00
#
_symmetry.space_group_name_H-M   'P 1'
#
loop_
_entity.id
_entity.type
_entity.pdbx_description
1 polymer ?
#
loop_
_entity_poly.entity_id
_entity_poly.type
_entity_poly.pdbx_seq_one_letter_code
_entity_poly.pdbx_strand_id
1 'polypeptide(L)'
;MSSLFKRIFSHNKKEKNKFDGPYVFHKNNSIEIYTIEAGKCTKNEYKNEPLQVRFSNHADWNFSVPLKKQLSNEPCLWNDSEKIFVLSDIEGEFAAFRRLLIANNVIDSNYQWIFGKGHLVVNGDLFDRGDEVTPLLWLIYKLEDEAKLHGGYVHTIIGNHDVMNLSGDLRFVDIKYFNHARLMNMDYMQLFDKDSELGRWLRTKNVMEKIGNRLFVHGGVSPLINNMQLNIEILNAKCRPFYDISENEGNETNVPEYLQSLYNRQSLYWYRGYFYEPRATMQDVDNTLTLYGCKQIIVGHTIVPDKNPALYYTGKILGIDVNQHQGIHAAILIENDNCFAMNDKGEKKLLVYQPANEITPTETAG
;
A
#
# COMPACT_ATOMS: atom_id res chain seq x y z
N MET A 1 -17.01 -46.11 21.05
CA MET A 1 -16.97 -44.65 21.31
C MET A 1 -15.59 -44.28 21.80
N SER A 2 -15.04 -43.18 21.26
CA SER A 2 -13.89 -42.42 21.76
C SER A 2 -12.48 -43.01 21.60
N SER A 3 -11.85 -42.76 20.44
CA SER A 3 -10.38 -42.74 20.31
C SER A 3 -9.89 -41.73 19.27
N LEU A 4 -10.44 -40.51 19.23
CA LEU A 4 -9.99 -39.51 18.26
C LEU A 4 -10.05 -38.06 18.78
N PHE A 5 -9.33 -37.74 19.85
CA PHE A 5 -9.03 -36.35 20.21
C PHE A 5 -7.67 -36.25 20.89
N LYS A 6 -6.63 -36.02 20.08
CA LYS A 6 -5.41 -35.25 20.39
C LYS A 6 -4.50 -35.28 19.16
N ARG A 7 -4.94 -34.62 18.08
CA ARG A 7 -4.02 -34.17 17.05
C ARG A 7 -3.44 -32.85 17.56
N ILE A 8 -2.23 -32.94 18.08
CA ILE A 8 -1.40 -31.83 18.53
C ILE A 8 -1.19 -30.91 17.31
N PHE A 9 -1.88 -29.77 17.27
CA PHE A 9 -1.45 -28.65 16.46
C PHE A 9 -0.21 -28.04 17.14
N SER A 10 0.96 -28.56 16.81
CA SER A 10 2.20 -27.80 16.91
C SER A 10 2.14 -26.76 15.79
N HIS A 11 1.39 -25.67 16.01
CA HIS A 11 1.80 -24.41 15.43
C HIS A 11 3.07 -24.04 16.17
N ASN A 12 4.24 -24.26 15.55
CA ASN A 12 5.43 -23.54 15.97
C ASN A 12 5.06 -22.07 15.97
N LYS A 13 4.84 -21.51 17.17
CA LYS A 13 4.52 -20.10 17.36
C LYS A 13 5.79 -19.37 16.94
N LYS A 14 5.85 -18.95 15.67
CA LYS A 14 6.97 -18.17 15.15
C LYS A 14 7.21 -17.03 16.13
N GLU A 15 8.45 -16.88 16.57
CA GLU A 15 8.79 -15.82 17.51
C GLU A 15 8.54 -14.48 16.80
N LYS A 16 7.66 -13.65 17.38
CA LYS A 16 7.31 -12.34 16.84
C LYS A 16 8.49 -11.37 17.00
N ASN A 17 8.60 -10.43 16.07
CA ASN A 17 9.53 -9.32 16.22
C ASN A 17 9.16 -8.50 17.46
N LYS A 18 10.14 -8.26 18.34
CA LYS A 18 10.03 -7.48 19.59
C LYS A 18 10.59 -6.08 19.43
N PHE A 19 11.08 -5.72 18.24
CA PHE A 19 11.53 -4.40 17.89
C PHE A 19 10.45 -3.66 17.10
N ASP A 20 10.31 -2.37 17.35
CA ASP A 20 9.43 -1.49 16.57
C ASP A 20 10.03 -0.08 16.44
N GLY A 21 9.59 0.64 15.42
CA GLY A 21 10.20 1.90 15.00
C GLY A 21 11.31 1.72 13.94
N PRO A 22 12.17 2.73 13.76
CA PRO A 22 12.20 3.99 14.49
C PRO A 22 10.98 4.88 14.16
N TYR A 23 10.45 5.56 15.17
CA TYR A 23 9.51 6.67 15.00
C TYR A 23 10.29 7.97 15.09
N VAL A 24 10.20 8.79 14.04
CA VAL A 24 11.06 9.96 13.86
C VAL A 24 10.20 11.20 13.81
N PHE A 25 10.49 12.17 14.68
CA PHE A 25 9.69 13.39 14.83
C PHE A 25 10.55 14.63 14.67
N HIS A 26 10.08 15.55 13.84
CA HIS A 26 10.68 16.87 13.66
C HIS A 26 10.13 17.81 14.73
N LYS A 27 11.03 18.37 15.53
CA LYS A 27 10.75 19.45 16.49
C LYS A 27 11.46 20.71 16.01
N ASN A 28 11.10 21.86 16.59
CA ASN A 28 11.58 23.17 16.13
C ASN A 28 13.10 23.26 15.89
N ASN A 29 13.91 22.63 16.74
CA ASN A 29 15.38 22.70 16.69
C ASN A 29 16.09 21.33 16.67
N SER A 30 15.35 20.21 16.61
CA SER A 30 15.93 18.87 16.72
C SER A 30 15.04 17.83 16.05
N ILE A 31 15.61 16.68 15.72
CA ILE A 31 14.85 15.51 15.28
C ILE A 31 14.96 14.44 16.37
N GLU A 32 13.83 14.02 16.90
CA GLU A 32 13.75 13.00 17.95
C GLU A 32 13.46 11.62 17.34
N ILE A 33 14.12 10.60 17.87
CA ILE A 33 13.99 9.22 17.42
C ILE A 33 13.56 8.37 18.60
N TYR A 34 12.48 7.63 18.42
CA TYR A 34 11.97 6.67 19.39
C TYR A 34 12.07 5.26 18.81
N THR A 35 12.57 4.32 19.60
CA THR A 35 12.63 2.90 19.24
C THR A 35 12.07 2.07 20.38
N ILE A 36 11.30 1.04 20.06
CA ILE A 36 10.80 0.07 21.04
C ILE A 36 11.62 -1.21 20.94
N GLU A 37 12.11 -1.70 22.08
CA GLU A 37 12.81 -2.98 22.19
C GLU A 37 12.27 -3.76 23.38
N ALA A 38 11.61 -4.89 23.11
CA ALA A 38 11.06 -5.79 24.13
C ALA A 38 10.21 -5.06 25.19
N GLY A 39 9.35 -4.15 24.76
CA GLY A 39 8.44 -3.37 25.61
C GLY A 39 9.10 -2.18 26.33
N LYS A 40 10.32 -1.80 25.96
CA LYS A 40 11.01 -0.60 26.47
C LYS A 40 11.19 0.42 25.35
N CYS A 41 10.86 1.67 25.64
CA CYS A 41 11.11 2.78 24.74
C CYS A 41 12.49 3.39 25.02
N THR A 42 13.27 3.63 23.96
CA THR A 42 14.46 4.47 23.99
C THR A 42 14.22 5.72 23.14
N LYS A 43 14.54 6.88 23.69
CA LYS A 43 14.51 8.17 22.99
C LYS A 43 15.94 8.65 22.75
N ASN A 44 16.26 9.00 21.51
CA ASN A 44 17.53 9.58 21.11
C ASN A 44 17.30 10.83 20.25
N GLU A 45 18.29 11.69 20.16
CA GLU A 45 18.35 12.76 19.18
C GLU A 45 19.04 12.26 17.91
N TYR A 46 18.54 12.65 16.74
CA TYR A 46 19.14 12.31 15.45
C TYR A 46 20.50 13.01 15.28
N LYS A 47 21.53 12.23 14.96
CA LYS A 47 22.91 12.70 14.82
C LYS A 47 23.40 12.71 13.36
N ASN A 48 22.50 12.84 12.40
CA ASN A 48 22.82 12.82 10.97
C ASN A 48 23.47 11.50 10.49
N GLU A 49 23.03 10.38 11.07
CA GLU A 49 23.44 9.02 10.71
C GLU A 49 22.25 8.22 10.20
N PRO A 50 22.42 7.26 9.28
CA PRO A 50 21.32 6.40 8.83
C PRO A 50 20.57 5.74 9.99
N LEU A 51 19.24 5.84 9.96
CA LEU A 51 18.34 5.19 10.91
C LEU A 51 18.47 3.68 10.81
N GLN A 52 18.32 2.98 11.94
CA GLN A 52 18.42 1.52 11.99
C GLN A 52 17.04 0.91 12.18
N VAL A 53 16.58 0.14 11.19
CA VAL A 53 15.39 -0.72 11.30
C VAL A 53 15.87 -2.11 11.69
N ARG A 54 15.31 -2.67 12.76
CA ARG A 54 15.81 -3.92 13.34
C ARG A 54 14.69 -4.94 13.56
N PHE A 55 15.05 -6.21 13.52
CA PHE A 55 14.18 -7.34 13.78
C PHE A 55 14.81 -8.25 14.84
N SER A 56 14.12 -8.49 15.96
CA SER A 56 14.66 -9.31 17.05
C SER A 56 14.69 -10.80 16.72
N ASN A 57 13.79 -11.24 15.85
CA ASN A 57 13.64 -12.63 15.40
C ASN A 57 14.44 -12.93 14.12
N HIS A 58 14.89 -11.89 13.41
CA HIS A 58 15.64 -11.99 12.15
C HIS A 58 16.70 -10.90 12.05
N ALA A 59 17.81 -11.02 12.80
CA ALA A 59 18.84 -9.98 12.80
C ALA A 59 19.48 -9.75 11.42
N ASP A 60 19.45 -10.75 10.54
CA ASP A 60 19.85 -10.68 9.14
C ASP A 60 18.92 -9.81 8.27
N TRP A 61 17.73 -9.47 8.77
CA TRP A 61 16.78 -8.58 8.10
C TRP A 61 16.97 -7.12 8.45
N ASN A 62 17.86 -6.78 9.38
CA ASN A 62 18.13 -5.39 9.76
C ASN A 62 18.62 -4.60 8.55
N PHE A 63 18.24 -3.32 8.47
CA PHE A 63 18.70 -2.43 7.42
C PHE A 63 18.79 -0.98 7.89
N SER A 64 19.59 -0.20 7.19
CA SER A 64 19.77 1.22 7.46
C SER A 64 19.02 2.08 6.45
N VAL A 65 18.41 3.17 6.91
CA VAL A 65 17.67 4.11 6.07
C VAL A 65 18.18 5.54 6.29
N PRO A 66 18.72 6.21 5.27
CA PRO A 66 19.02 7.64 5.38
C PRO A 66 17.73 8.46 5.41
N LEU A 67 17.67 9.51 6.22
CA LEU A 67 16.57 10.47 6.14
C LEU A 67 16.67 11.31 4.86
N LYS A 68 15.53 11.50 4.19
CA LYS A 68 15.39 12.38 3.04
C LYS A 68 15.64 13.83 3.47
N LYS A 69 16.38 14.56 2.65
CA LYS A 69 16.65 15.99 2.87
C LYS A 69 15.41 16.85 2.66
N GLN A 70 14.53 16.44 1.75
CA GLN A 70 13.29 17.12 1.43
C GLN A 70 12.19 16.13 1.09
N LEU A 71 10.96 16.53 1.38
CA LEU A 71 9.75 15.84 0.97
C LEU A 71 8.96 16.78 0.07
N SER A 72 8.48 16.26 -1.06
CA SER A 72 7.71 17.01 -2.04
C SER A 72 6.64 16.09 -2.62
N ASN A 73 5.50 16.65 -3.00
CA ASN A 73 4.44 15.89 -3.66
C ASN A 73 4.98 15.16 -4.89
N GLU A 74 4.66 13.88 -5.00
CA GLU A 74 5.14 13.02 -6.08
C GLU A 74 4.48 13.37 -7.43
N PRO A 75 5.21 13.35 -8.56
CA PRO A 75 4.61 13.44 -9.88
C PRO A 75 3.61 12.30 -10.10
N CYS A 76 2.52 12.56 -10.82
CA CYS A 76 1.48 11.56 -11.08
C CYS A 76 1.33 11.17 -12.55
N LEU A 77 2.13 11.76 -13.45
CA LEU A 77 2.19 11.42 -14.86
C LEU A 77 3.60 10.97 -15.23
N TRP A 78 3.71 9.73 -15.69
CA TRP A 78 4.97 9.08 -16.02
C TRP A 78 4.94 8.53 -17.45
N ASN A 79 6.09 8.61 -18.11
CA ASN A 79 6.31 7.83 -19.33
C ASN A 79 6.24 6.33 -19.01
N ASP A 80 6.00 5.52 -20.03
CA ASP A 80 6.02 4.07 -19.84
C ASP A 80 7.41 3.58 -19.41
N SER A 81 7.44 2.46 -18.69
CA SER A 81 8.69 1.80 -18.27
C SER A 81 8.77 0.42 -18.90
N GLU A 82 9.98 -0.03 -19.25
CA GLU A 82 10.20 -1.36 -19.84
C GLU A 82 9.67 -2.48 -18.91
N LYS A 83 9.75 -2.25 -17.60
CA LYS A 83 9.30 -3.18 -16.57
C LYS A 83 8.62 -2.45 -15.43
N ILE A 84 7.42 -2.90 -15.06
CA ILE A 84 6.72 -2.41 -13.86
C ILE A 84 6.40 -3.61 -12.98
N PHE A 85 6.86 -3.61 -11.74
CA PHE A 85 6.48 -4.58 -10.72
C PHE A 85 5.44 -3.94 -9.80
N VAL A 86 4.27 -4.57 -9.65
CA VAL A 86 3.10 -3.97 -8.99
C VAL A 86 2.59 -4.93 -7.93
N LEU A 87 2.33 -4.43 -6.74
CA LEU A 87 1.60 -5.16 -5.70
C LEU A 87 0.70 -4.20 -4.92
N SER A 88 -0.17 -4.72 -4.06
CA SER A 88 -1.14 -3.96 -3.28
C SER A 88 -1.47 -4.70 -1.99
N ASP A 89 -2.12 -4.01 -1.03
CA ASP A 89 -2.79 -4.62 0.12
C ASP A 89 -1.86 -5.50 0.95
N ILE A 90 -0.61 -5.06 1.11
CA ILE A 90 0.39 -5.81 1.85
C ILE A 90 0.20 -5.68 3.37
N GLU A 91 -0.48 -4.63 3.83
CA GLU A 91 -1.07 -4.52 5.17
C GLU A 91 -0.11 -4.97 6.29
N GLY A 92 1.09 -4.39 6.32
CA GLY A 92 2.10 -4.69 7.34
C GLY A 92 2.75 -6.08 7.30
N GLU A 93 2.53 -6.90 6.26
CA GLU A 93 3.16 -8.22 6.07
C GLU A 93 4.59 -8.09 5.47
N PHE A 94 5.53 -7.54 6.25
CA PHE A 94 6.90 -7.26 5.78
C PHE A 94 7.61 -8.51 5.23
N ALA A 95 7.47 -9.67 5.89
CA ALA A 95 8.07 -10.92 5.43
C ALA A 95 7.56 -11.35 4.05
N ALA A 96 6.29 -11.09 3.72
CA ALA A 96 5.72 -11.36 2.40
C ALA A 96 6.25 -10.36 1.37
N PHE A 97 6.24 -9.07 1.70
CA PHE A 97 6.79 -7.99 0.85
C PHE A 97 8.24 -8.27 0.46
N ARG A 98 9.08 -8.53 1.46
CA ARG A 98 10.49 -8.87 1.30
C ARG A 98 10.69 -10.07 0.37
N ARG A 99 9.96 -11.17 0.59
CA ARG A 99 10.09 -12.39 -0.23
C ARG A 99 9.68 -12.13 -1.67
N LEU A 100 8.57 -11.43 -1.90
CA LEU A 100 8.12 -11.06 -3.25
C LEU A 100 9.18 -10.25 -3.99
N LEU A 101 9.73 -9.20 -3.37
CA LEU A 101 10.70 -8.35 -4.04
C LEU A 101 12.03 -9.07 -4.32
N ILE A 102 12.54 -9.87 -3.37
CA ILE A 102 13.79 -10.62 -3.54
C ILE A 102 13.63 -11.72 -4.59
N ALA A 103 12.59 -12.55 -4.49
CA ALA A 103 12.39 -13.68 -5.38
C ALA A 103 12.19 -13.25 -6.84
N ASN A 104 11.71 -12.02 -7.06
CA ASN A 104 11.48 -11.43 -8.37
C ASN A 104 12.58 -10.46 -8.83
N ASN A 105 13.72 -10.41 -8.12
CA ASN A 105 14.87 -9.57 -8.44
C ASN A 105 14.54 -8.07 -8.57
N VAL A 106 13.63 -7.57 -7.73
CA VAL A 106 13.41 -6.12 -7.58
C VAL A 106 14.47 -5.54 -6.65
N ILE A 107 14.77 -6.26 -5.57
CA ILE A 107 15.81 -5.93 -4.59
C ILE A 107 16.67 -7.17 -4.30
N ASP A 108 17.88 -6.97 -3.79
CA ASP A 108 18.72 -8.06 -3.27
C ASP A 108 18.38 -8.41 -1.81
N SER A 109 19.10 -9.38 -1.22
CA SER A 109 18.90 -9.78 0.18
C SER A 109 19.28 -8.72 1.21
N ASN A 110 20.04 -7.70 0.81
CA ASN A 110 20.41 -6.52 1.62
C ASN A 110 19.47 -5.34 1.37
N TYR A 111 18.36 -5.57 0.65
CA TYR A 111 17.38 -4.57 0.27
C TYR A 111 17.92 -3.47 -0.63
N GLN A 112 18.96 -3.75 -1.42
CA GLN A 112 19.46 -2.83 -2.44
C GLN A 112 18.62 -2.97 -3.71
N TRP A 113 18.28 -1.85 -4.32
CA TRP A 113 17.60 -1.82 -5.60
C TRP A 113 18.42 -2.49 -6.72
N ILE A 114 17.86 -3.51 -7.36
CA ILE A 114 18.49 -4.22 -8.50
C ILE A 114 17.57 -4.31 -9.72
N PHE A 115 16.43 -3.61 -9.71
CA PHE A 115 15.45 -3.62 -10.80
C PHE A 115 15.79 -2.66 -11.96
N GLY A 116 17.02 -2.15 -12.01
CA GLY A 116 17.50 -1.23 -13.06
C GLY A 116 16.61 0.01 -13.20
N LYS A 117 16.15 0.28 -14.42
CA LYS A 117 15.22 1.37 -14.75
C LYS A 117 13.73 1.00 -14.59
N GLY A 118 13.45 -0.18 -14.04
CA GLY A 118 12.09 -0.61 -13.80
C GLY A 118 11.39 0.23 -12.74
N HIS A 119 10.08 0.12 -12.68
CA HIS A 119 9.26 0.81 -11.69
C HIS A 119 8.66 -0.20 -10.72
N LEU A 120 8.67 0.10 -9.42
CA LEU A 120 7.90 -0.62 -8.40
C LEU A 120 6.67 0.22 -8.07
N VAL A 121 5.49 -0.39 -8.04
CA VAL A 121 4.24 0.26 -7.63
C VAL A 121 3.66 -0.49 -6.44
N VAL A 122 3.48 0.21 -5.32
CA VAL A 122 2.73 -0.26 -4.15
C VAL A 122 1.38 0.45 -4.18
N ASN A 123 0.34 -0.27 -4.57
CA ASN A 123 -0.96 0.29 -4.98
C ASN A 123 -1.97 0.43 -3.82
N GLY A 124 -1.52 0.94 -2.69
CA GLY A 124 -2.35 1.20 -1.50
C GLY A 124 -2.31 0.11 -0.44
N ASP A 125 -2.88 0.46 0.71
CA ASP A 125 -3.06 -0.36 1.91
C ASP A 125 -1.73 -0.89 2.47
N LEU A 126 -0.93 0.06 2.94
CA LEU A 126 0.34 -0.15 3.63
C LEU A 126 0.13 -0.50 5.12
N PHE A 127 -0.97 -0.02 5.69
CA PHE A 127 -1.32 -0.09 7.12
C PHE A 127 -2.25 -1.26 7.47
N ASP A 128 -2.46 -1.42 8.78
CA ASP A 128 -3.41 -2.32 9.43
C ASP A 128 -3.12 -3.82 9.28
N ARG A 129 -3.83 -4.62 10.09
CA ARG A 129 -3.81 -6.09 10.16
C ARG A 129 -2.46 -6.73 10.54
N GLY A 130 -1.40 -6.47 9.78
CA GLY A 130 -0.04 -6.96 10.05
C GLY A 130 0.69 -6.22 11.16
N ASP A 131 1.72 -6.87 11.72
CA ASP A 131 2.50 -6.35 12.84
C ASP A 131 3.89 -5.80 12.45
N GLU A 132 4.18 -5.58 11.16
CA GLU A 132 5.45 -5.02 10.68
C GLU A 132 5.27 -3.82 9.72
N VAL A 133 4.25 -2.98 9.97
CA VAL A 133 3.96 -1.74 9.21
C VAL A 133 5.14 -0.78 9.21
N THR A 134 5.70 -0.43 10.38
CA THR A 134 6.78 0.56 10.44
C THR A 134 8.03 0.13 9.65
N PRO A 135 8.55 -1.11 9.78
CA PRO A 135 9.62 -1.59 8.90
C PRO A 135 9.26 -1.59 7.41
N LEU A 136 8.03 -1.94 7.05
CA LEU A 136 7.55 -1.90 5.66
C LEU A 136 7.63 -0.48 5.08
N LEU A 137 7.09 0.52 5.79
CA LEU A 137 7.13 1.91 5.35
C LEU A 137 8.56 2.41 5.18
N TRP A 138 9.46 2.08 6.11
CA TRP A 138 10.87 2.45 6.02
C TRP A 138 11.59 1.81 4.84
N LEU A 139 11.26 0.57 4.49
CA LEU A 139 11.82 -0.08 3.31
C LEU A 139 11.36 0.60 2.02
N ILE A 140 10.07 0.90 1.90
CA ILE A 140 9.53 1.63 0.73
C ILE A 140 10.18 3.02 0.62
N TYR A 141 10.24 3.76 1.74
CA TYR A 141 10.88 5.07 1.83
C TYR A 141 12.34 5.06 1.35
N LYS A 142 13.11 4.03 1.76
CA LYS A 142 14.50 3.82 1.32
C LYS A 142 14.57 3.54 -0.18
N LEU A 143 13.73 2.62 -0.67
CA LEU A 143 13.75 2.19 -2.07
C LEU A 143 13.40 3.33 -3.05
N GLU A 144 12.60 4.32 -2.63
CA GLU A 144 12.31 5.50 -3.47
C GLU A 144 13.57 6.24 -3.93
N ASP A 145 14.57 6.42 -3.06
CA ASP A 145 15.80 7.11 -3.44
C ASP A 145 16.75 6.17 -4.19
N GLU A 146 16.82 4.90 -3.80
CA GLU A 146 17.69 3.93 -4.47
C GLU A 146 17.26 3.62 -5.89
N ALA A 147 15.95 3.52 -6.15
CA ALA A 147 15.42 3.34 -7.49
C ALA A 147 15.81 4.53 -8.39
N LYS A 148 15.64 5.77 -7.89
CA LYS A 148 16.01 6.99 -8.62
C LYS A 148 17.51 7.01 -8.99
N LEU A 149 18.39 6.55 -8.11
CA LEU A 149 19.83 6.45 -8.38
C LEU A 149 20.17 5.50 -9.55
N HIS A 150 19.31 4.52 -9.84
CA HIS A 150 19.46 3.56 -10.93
C HIS A 150 18.56 3.86 -12.14
N GLY A 151 17.89 5.03 -12.14
CA GLY A 151 16.98 5.45 -13.19
C GLY A 151 15.63 4.73 -13.20
N GLY A 152 15.29 4.02 -12.11
CA GLY A 152 13.97 3.46 -11.86
C GLY A 152 13.14 4.36 -10.95
N TYR A 153 11.99 3.84 -10.50
CA TYR A 153 11.09 4.57 -9.60
C TYR A 153 10.33 3.66 -8.64
N VAL A 154 9.93 4.20 -7.48
CA VAL A 154 8.97 3.58 -6.58
C VAL A 154 7.76 4.49 -6.46
N HIS A 155 6.59 3.98 -6.85
CA HIS A 155 5.31 4.66 -6.76
C HIS A 155 4.57 4.11 -5.55
N THR A 156 4.13 4.99 -4.67
CA THR A 156 3.28 4.64 -3.53
C THR A 156 1.94 5.32 -3.73
N ILE A 157 0.90 4.54 -3.97
CA ILE A 157 -0.48 5.02 -4.10
C ILE A 157 -1.16 4.87 -2.75
N ILE A 158 -1.96 5.86 -2.35
CA ILE A 158 -2.71 5.84 -1.10
C ILE A 158 -3.97 4.97 -1.24
N GLY A 159 -4.14 4.01 -0.33
CA GLY A 159 -5.33 3.19 -0.16
C GLY A 159 -6.23 3.65 0.99
N ASN A 160 -7.29 2.90 1.27
CA ASN A 160 -8.23 3.28 2.32
C ASN A 160 -7.65 3.08 3.72
N HIS A 161 -6.91 2.01 3.97
CA HIS A 161 -6.29 1.76 5.27
C HIS A 161 -5.26 2.85 5.59
N ASP A 162 -4.57 3.38 4.59
CA ASP A 162 -3.65 4.51 4.75
C ASP A 162 -4.37 5.78 5.21
N VAL A 163 -5.50 6.13 4.57
CA VAL A 163 -6.32 7.30 4.95
C VAL A 163 -6.95 7.09 6.33
N MET A 164 -7.50 5.91 6.61
CA MET A 164 -8.10 5.57 7.90
C MET A 164 -7.13 5.78 9.06
N ASN A 165 -5.88 5.35 8.89
CA ASN A 165 -4.83 5.51 9.89
C ASN A 165 -4.43 6.97 10.11
N LEU A 166 -4.45 7.78 9.06
CA LEU A 166 -4.15 9.21 9.13
C LEU A 166 -5.31 10.03 9.70
N SER A 167 -6.56 9.61 9.47
CA SER A 167 -7.79 10.32 9.87
C SER A 167 -8.37 9.86 11.21
N GLY A 168 -7.93 8.73 11.74
CA GLY A 168 -8.32 8.24 13.06
C GLY A 168 -9.42 7.17 13.07
N ASP A 169 -9.69 6.55 11.92
CA ASP A 169 -10.42 5.28 11.90
C ASP A 169 -9.44 4.13 12.17
N LEU A 170 -9.36 3.73 13.44
CA LEU A 170 -8.32 2.80 13.92
C LEU A 170 -8.83 1.36 14.14
N ARG A 171 -9.96 0.99 13.53
CA ARG A 171 -10.65 -0.28 13.80
C ARG A 171 -9.83 -1.53 13.46
N PHE A 172 -8.85 -1.41 12.56
CA PHE A 172 -8.02 -2.53 12.08
C PHE A 172 -6.56 -2.46 12.53
N VAL A 173 -6.20 -1.46 13.32
CA VAL A 173 -4.85 -1.27 13.84
C VAL A 173 -4.54 -2.35 14.88
N ASP A 174 -3.39 -3.03 14.74
CA ASP A 174 -2.93 -3.98 15.75
C ASP A 174 -2.69 -3.27 17.10
N ILE A 175 -3.21 -3.87 18.18
CA ILE A 175 -3.16 -3.31 19.52
C ILE A 175 -1.74 -2.95 20.01
N LYS A 176 -0.70 -3.60 19.46
CA LYS A 176 0.69 -3.31 19.80
C LYS A 176 1.04 -1.85 19.54
N TYR A 177 0.53 -1.23 18.47
CA TYR A 177 0.91 0.13 18.10
C TYR A 177 0.38 1.14 19.12
N PHE A 178 -0.83 0.93 19.67
CA PHE A 178 -1.33 1.72 20.78
C PHE A 178 -0.47 1.56 22.04
N ASN A 179 -0.04 0.34 22.33
CA ASN A 179 0.83 0.08 23.48
C ASN A 179 2.21 0.75 23.28
N HIS A 180 2.76 0.69 22.08
CA HIS A 180 4.03 1.33 21.73
C HIS A 180 3.94 2.86 21.80
N ALA A 181 2.85 3.45 21.29
CA ALA A 181 2.57 4.88 21.46
C ALA A 181 2.58 5.28 22.95
N ARG A 182 1.90 4.52 23.80
CA ARG A 182 1.89 4.77 25.26
C ARG A 182 3.28 4.69 25.88
N LEU A 183 4.14 3.76 25.45
CA LEU A 183 5.53 3.68 25.92
C LEU A 183 6.34 4.94 25.55
N MET A 184 5.94 5.67 24.51
CA MET A 184 6.52 6.94 24.08
C MET A 184 5.85 8.17 24.72
N ASN A 185 4.85 7.97 25.60
CA ASN A 185 3.95 9.00 26.11
C ASN A 185 3.17 9.74 25.00
N MET A 186 2.73 8.99 23.99
CA MET A 186 1.97 9.46 22.84
C MET A 186 0.66 8.67 22.70
N ASP A 187 -0.28 9.21 21.93
CA ASP A 187 -1.38 8.43 21.36
C ASP A 187 -1.00 7.88 19.97
N TYR A 188 -1.86 7.01 19.42
CA TYR A 188 -1.62 6.41 18.11
C TYR A 188 -1.55 7.45 16.98
N MET A 189 -2.41 8.47 17.04
CA MET A 189 -2.52 9.47 15.99
C MET A 189 -1.24 10.28 15.83
N GLN A 190 -0.51 10.48 16.92
CA GLN A 190 0.79 11.14 16.89
C GLN A 190 1.85 10.34 16.11
N LEU A 191 1.76 9.00 15.99
CA LEU A 191 2.80 8.18 15.36
C LEU A 191 3.06 8.54 13.88
N PHE A 192 2.02 8.98 13.18
CA PHE A 192 2.04 9.30 11.75
C PHE A 192 1.45 10.69 11.46
N ASP A 193 1.56 11.61 12.43
CA ASP A 193 1.11 12.98 12.27
C ASP A 193 2.04 13.81 11.34
N LYS A 194 1.72 15.10 11.21
CA LYS A 194 2.47 16.05 10.37
C LYS A 194 3.86 16.42 10.91
N ASP A 195 4.19 16.06 12.15
CA ASP A 195 5.51 16.27 12.74
C ASP A 195 6.37 14.99 12.61
N SER A 196 5.75 13.83 12.42
CA SER A 196 6.46 12.58 12.13
C SER A 196 7.02 12.54 10.70
N GLU A 197 8.20 11.93 10.51
CA GLU A 197 8.81 11.80 9.18
C GLU A 197 7.95 10.96 8.23
N LEU A 198 7.49 9.79 8.68
CA LEU A 198 6.66 8.91 7.86
C LEU A 198 5.28 9.54 7.59
N GLY A 199 4.69 10.25 8.55
CA GLY A 199 3.44 10.97 8.33
C GLY A 199 3.56 12.12 7.34
N ARG A 200 4.67 12.88 7.38
CA ARG A 200 4.99 13.88 6.36
C ARG A 200 5.18 13.25 4.99
N TRP A 201 5.90 12.11 4.93
CA TRP A 201 6.16 11.38 3.70
C TRP A 201 4.87 10.82 3.07
N LEU A 202 3.98 10.19 3.85
CA LEU A 202 2.69 9.68 3.37
C LEU A 202 1.83 10.80 2.74
N ARG A 203 1.83 11.99 3.33
CA ARG A 203 1.08 13.15 2.81
C ARG A 203 1.60 13.70 1.48
N THR A 204 2.76 13.24 1.00
CA THR A 204 3.26 13.58 -0.36
C THR A 204 2.68 12.69 -1.46
N LYS A 205 2.08 11.55 -1.10
CA LYS A 205 1.73 10.49 -2.03
C LYS A 205 0.43 10.76 -2.78
N ASN A 206 0.32 10.09 -3.93
CA ASN A 206 -0.79 10.24 -4.85
C ASN A 206 -1.90 9.24 -4.51
N VAL A 207 -3.14 9.58 -4.85
CA VAL A 207 -4.27 8.65 -4.85
C VAL A 207 -4.43 7.95 -6.19
N MET A 208 -3.86 8.54 -7.24
CA MET A 208 -3.95 8.05 -8.60
C MET A 208 -2.72 8.48 -9.40
N GLU A 209 -2.16 7.57 -10.19
CA GLU A 209 -1.06 7.85 -11.11
C GLU A 209 -1.29 7.23 -12.47
N LYS A 210 -0.72 7.85 -13.50
CA LYS A 210 -0.64 7.30 -14.85
C LYS A 210 0.80 6.99 -15.18
N ILE A 211 1.06 5.75 -15.61
CA ILE A 211 2.37 5.31 -16.12
C ILE A 211 2.15 4.75 -17.52
N GLY A 212 2.67 5.44 -18.53
CA GLY A 212 2.40 5.11 -19.93
C GLY A 212 0.90 5.15 -20.25
N ASN A 213 0.35 4.01 -20.66
CA ASN A 213 -1.08 3.86 -20.97
C ASN A 213 -1.90 3.23 -19.83
N ARG A 214 -1.38 3.23 -18.60
CA ARG A 214 -1.98 2.51 -17.47
C ARG A 214 -2.31 3.47 -16.34
N LEU A 215 -3.49 3.30 -15.77
CA LEU A 215 -3.95 4.04 -14.59
C LEU A 215 -3.81 3.16 -13.35
N PHE A 216 -3.17 3.67 -12.31
CA PHE A 216 -3.00 3.03 -11.01
C PHE A 216 -3.80 3.78 -9.98
N VAL A 217 -4.67 3.05 -9.27
CA VAL A 217 -5.53 3.56 -8.20
C VAL A 217 -5.87 2.39 -7.29
N HIS A 218 -6.01 2.63 -5.98
CA HIS A 218 -6.19 1.54 -5.03
C HIS A 218 -7.54 0.80 -5.21
N GLY A 219 -8.68 1.45 -5.02
CA GLY A 219 -10.00 0.82 -5.17
C GLY A 219 -10.50 0.81 -6.62
N GLY A 220 -10.56 2.00 -7.23
CA GLY A 220 -11.03 2.16 -8.62
C GLY A 220 -11.66 3.51 -8.88
N VAL A 221 -12.08 3.76 -10.12
CA VAL A 221 -12.75 5.00 -10.51
C VAL A 221 -14.23 4.74 -10.75
N SER A 222 -15.07 5.25 -9.86
CA SER A 222 -16.52 5.14 -9.97
C SER A 222 -17.09 6.09 -11.04
N PRO A 223 -18.31 5.83 -11.54
CA PRO A 223 -19.01 6.76 -12.42
C PRO A 223 -19.18 8.16 -11.81
N LEU A 224 -19.32 8.26 -10.48
CA LEU A 224 -19.39 9.55 -9.80
C LEU A 224 -18.10 10.35 -9.96
N ILE A 225 -16.94 9.69 -9.84
CA ILE A 225 -15.65 10.35 -10.07
C ILE A 225 -15.47 10.73 -11.54
N ASN A 226 -15.87 9.85 -12.48
CA ASN A 226 -15.85 10.17 -13.91
C ASN A 226 -16.65 11.45 -14.21
N ASN A 227 -17.83 11.62 -13.60
CA ASN A 227 -18.68 12.78 -13.82
C ASN A 227 -18.06 14.11 -13.32
N MET A 228 -17.04 14.06 -12.45
CA MET A 228 -16.32 15.26 -12.02
C MET A 228 -15.41 15.82 -13.12
N GLN A 229 -15.03 15.01 -14.12
CA GLN A 229 -14.19 15.41 -15.26
C GLN A 229 -12.87 16.10 -14.85
N LEU A 230 -12.31 15.69 -13.71
CA LEU A 230 -11.05 16.21 -13.20
C LEU A 230 -9.88 15.45 -13.83
N ASN A 231 -8.78 16.15 -14.12
CA ASN A 231 -7.52 15.48 -14.44
C ASN A 231 -6.85 14.94 -13.16
N ILE A 232 -5.84 14.08 -13.35
CA ILE A 232 -5.17 13.34 -12.27
C ILE A 232 -4.47 14.31 -11.30
N GLU A 233 -3.84 15.36 -11.82
CA GLU A 233 -3.14 16.37 -11.03
C GLU A 233 -4.07 17.11 -10.07
N ILE A 234 -5.20 17.62 -10.59
CA ILE A 234 -6.21 18.35 -9.82
C ILE A 234 -6.84 17.40 -8.79
N LEU A 235 -7.13 16.17 -9.20
CA LEU A 235 -7.73 15.17 -8.33
C LEU A 235 -6.81 14.86 -7.14
N ASN A 236 -5.53 14.56 -7.39
CA ASN A 236 -4.54 14.36 -6.33
C ASN A 236 -4.40 15.61 -5.43
N ALA A 237 -4.38 16.81 -6.02
CA ALA A 237 -4.27 18.06 -5.25
C ALA A 237 -5.49 18.32 -4.35
N LYS A 238 -6.68 17.88 -4.76
CA LYS A 238 -7.92 17.96 -3.96
C LYS A 238 -7.98 16.90 -2.87
N CYS A 239 -7.35 15.74 -3.06
CA CYS A 239 -7.36 14.67 -2.07
C CYS A 239 -6.38 14.91 -0.90
N ARG A 240 -5.12 15.28 -1.19
CA ARG A 240 -4.05 15.35 -0.17
C ARG A 240 -4.39 16.17 1.09
N PRO A 241 -5.05 17.34 1.02
CA PRO A 241 -5.35 18.13 2.22
C PRO A 241 -6.32 17.48 3.21
N PHE A 242 -6.97 16.37 2.84
CA PHE A 242 -7.95 15.72 3.70
C PHE A 242 -7.60 14.26 4.03
N TYR A 243 -6.37 13.80 3.78
CA TYR A 243 -5.95 12.46 4.19
C TYR A 243 -6.05 12.25 5.72
N ASP A 244 -5.87 13.31 6.51
CA ASP A 244 -5.84 13.26 7.97
C ASP A 244 -7.01 14.00 8.65
N ILE A 245 -8.08 14.24 7.90
CA ILE A 245 -9.30 14.86 8.42
C ILE A 245 -10.23 13.75 8.89
N SER A 246 -10.47 13.71 10.20
CA SER A 246 -11.32 12.72 10.85
C SER A 246 -12.75 12.73 10.31
N GLU A 247 -13.21 11.56 9.87
CA GLU A 247 -14.62 11.25 9.63
C GLU A 247 -15.29 10.92 10.98
N ASN A 248 -15.43 11.90 11.87
CA ASN A 248 -16.15 11.62 13.12
C ASN A 248 -17.61 11.24 12.79
N GLU A 249 -18.04 10.09 13.32
CA GLU A 249 -19.44 9.65 13.29
C GLU A 249 -20.33 10.74 13.89
N GLY A 250 -21.00 11.52 13.04
CA GLY A 250 -22.24 12.18 13.40
C GLY A 250 -22.37 13.69 13.24
N ASN A 251 -21.39 14.46 12.76
CA ASN A 251 -21.63 15.87 12.39
C ASN A 251 -20.55 16.40 11.42
N GLU A 252 -20.99 16.89 10.26
CA GLU A 252 -20.25 17.66 9.25
C GLU A 252 -18.81 17.19 9.00
N THR A 253 -18.60 16.39 7.95
CA THR A 253 -17.24 16.23 7.40
C THR A 253 -16.67 17.63 7.16
N ASN A 254 -15.52 17.97 7.75
CA ASN A 254 -14.79 19.20 7.38
C ASN A 254 -14.33 19.19 5.89
N VAL A 255 -14.62 18.10 5.17
CA VAL A 255 -14.55 17.99 3.73
C VAL A 255 -15.71 18.76 3.08
N PRO A 256 -15.43 19.72 2.18
CA PRO A 256 -16.46 20.42 1.42
C PRO A 256 -17.42 19.47 0.69
N GLU A 257 -18.71 19.82 0.62
CA GLU A 257 -19.76 18.99 -0.01
C GLU A 257 -19.37 18.46 -1.40
N TYR A 258 -18.79 19.31 -2.23
CA TYR A 258 -18.35 18.95 -3.59
C TYR A 258 -17.19 17.94 -3.64
N LEU A 259 -16.55 17.64 -2.50
CA LEU A 259 -15.48 16.65 -2.36
C LEU A 259 -15.91 15.40 -1.58
N GLN A 260 -17.13 15.34 -1.03
CA GLN A 260 -17.58 14.19 -0.23
C GLN A 260 -17.56 12.87 -1.02
N SER A 261 -17.74 12.92 -2.34
CA SER A 261 -17.61 11.74 -3.22
C SER A 261 -16.20 11.14 -3.22
N LEU A 262 -15.18 11.91 -2.86
CA LEU A 262 -13.78 11.45 -2.77
C LEU A 262 -13.47 10.74 -1.44
N TYR A 263 -14.42 10.64 -0.51
CA TYR A 263 -14.19 10.01 0.81
C TYR A 263 -15.24 8.96 1.18
N ASN A 264 -16.25 8.71 0.34
CA ASN A 264 -17.24 7.68 0.61
C ASN A 264 -16.91 6.35 -0.10
N ARG A 265 -17.83 5.36 -0.06
CA ARG A 265 -17.68 4.05 -0.71
C ARG A 265 -17.51 4.09 -2.24
N GLN A 266 -17.77 5.22 -2.87
CA GLN A 266 -17.59 5.44 -4.32
C GLN A 266 -16.29 6.18 -4.64
N SER A 267 -15.49 6.51 -3.63
CA SER A 267 -14.20 7.15 -3.77
C SER A 267 -13.15 6.22 -4.35
N LEU A 268 -12.01 6.82 -4.70
CA LEU A 268 -10.87 6.15 -5.29
C LEU A 268 -10.25 5.07 -4.40
N TYR A 269 -10.42 5.20 -3.08
CA TYR A 269 -9.89 4.25 -2.11
C TYR A 269 -10.82 3.05 -1.90
N TRP A 270 -12.13 3.26 -2.03
CA TRP A 270 -13.14 2.28 -1.56
C TRP A 270 -13.94 1.60 -2.67
N TYR A 271 -13.89 2.11 -3.90
CA TYR A 271 -14.79 1.65 -4.95
C TYR A 271 -14.52 0.19 -5.35
N ARG A 272 -15.54 -0.68 -5.18
CA ARG A 272 -15.48 -2.12 -5.54
C ARG A 272 -16.31 -2.51 -6.75
N GLY A 273 -16.91 -1.52 -7.43
CA GLY A 273 -17.88 -1.78 -8.49
C GLY A 273 -17.30 -2.45 -9.74
N TYR A 274 -15.99 -2.64 -9.86
CA TYR A 274 -15.44 -3.50 -10.91
C TYR A 274 -15.67 -5.00 -10.66
N PHE A 275 -15.92 -5.40 -9.42
CA PHE A 275 -15.95 -6.80 -9.01
C PHE A 275 -17.29 -7.23 -8.39
N TYR A 276 -17.98 -6.31 -7.71
CA TYR A 276 -19.22 -6.57 -6.98
C TYR A 276 -20.37 -5.66 -7.42
N GLU A 277 -21.60 -6.07 -7.10
CA GLU A 277 -22.79 -5.29 -7.42
C GLU A 277 -22.95 -4.04 -6.54
N PRO A 278 -23.48 -2.91 -7.07
CA PRO A 278 -23.84 -2.71 -8.46
C PRO A 278 -22.59 -2.56 -9.33
N ARG A 279 -22.48 -3.44 -10.33
CA ARG A 279 -21.25 -3.57 -11.11
C ARG A 279 -21.16 -2.49 -12.19
N ALA A 280 -19.96 -1.93 -12.37
CA ALA A 280 -19.65 -0.99 -13.43
C ALA A 280 -19.95 -1.64 -14.79
N THR A 281 -20.55 -0.87 -15.69
CA THR A 281 -20.74 -1.30 -17.08
C THR A 281 -19.43 -1.17 -17.86
N MET A 282 -19.34 -1.83 -19.02
CA MET A 282 -18.21 -1.62 -19.94
C MET A 282 -18.09 -0.13 -20.36
N GLN A 283 -19.22 0.56 -20.50
CA GLN A 283 -19.25 1.99 -20.83
C GLN A 283 -18.64 2.84 -19.71
N ASP A 284 -18.89 2.51 -18.44
CA ASP A 284 -18.28 3.22 -17.31
C ASP A 284 -16.76 3.08 -17.31
N VAL A 285 -16.25 1.87 -17.60
CA VAL A 285 -14.82 1.61 -17.74
C VAL A 285 -14.23 2.37 -18.93
N ASP A 286 -14.91 2.36 -20.07
CA ASP A 286 -14.47 3.09 -21.28
C ASP A 286 -14.47 4.60 -21.09
N ASN A 287 -15.41 5.14 -20.32
CA ASN A 287 -15.43 6.55 -19.95
C ASN A 287 -14.19 6.91 -19.13
N THR A 288 -13.83 6.09 -18.13
CA THR A 288 -12.60 6.29 -17.34
C THR A 288 -11.36 6.26 -18.23
N LEU A 289 -11.22 5.22 -19.04
CA LEU A 289 -10.05 5.04 -19.92
C LEU A 289 -9.90 6.20 -20.91
N THR A 290 -11.01 6.66 -21.49
CA THR A 290 -11.02 7.81 -22.40
C THR A 290 -10.64 9.10 -21.68
N LEU A 291 -11.24 9.37 -20.52
CA LEU A 291 -10.99 10.58 -19.73
C LEU A 291 -9.51 10.74 -19.38
N TYR A 292 -8.84 9.65 -18.99
CA TYR A 292 -7.43 9.68 -18.58
C TYR A 292 -6.46 9.28 -19.70
N GLY A 293 -6.96 8.98 -20.91
CA GLY A 293 -6.16 8.56 -22.05
C GLY A 293 -5.33 7.30 -21.76
N CYS A 294 -5.95 6.30 -21.12
CA CYS A 294 -5.34 5.03 -20.75
C CYS A 294 -6.00 3.88 -21.51
N LYS A 295 -5.38 2.70 -21.47
CA LYS A 295 -5.91 1.44 -22.02
C LYS A 295 -6.27 0.42 -20.94
N GLN A 296 -5.73 0.60 -19.73
CA GLN A 296 -5.94 -0.33 -18.62
C GLN A 296 -5.93 0.41 -17.28
N ILE A 297 -6.74 -0.07 -16.34
CA ILE A 297 -6.79 0.38 -14.94
C ILE A 297 -6.35 -0.79 -14.06
N ILE A 298 -5.45 -0.52 -13.11
CA ILE A 298 -4.88 -1.49 -12.19
C ILE A 298 -5.35 -1.14 -10.79
N VAL A 299 -5.95 -2.10 -10.10
CA VAL A 299 -6.60 -1.90 -8.80
C VAL A 299 -6.31 -3.01 -7.81
N GLY A 300 -6.14 -2.63 -6.54
CA GLY A 300 -6.07 -3.51 -5.37
C GLY A 300 -7.43 -3.62 -4.68
N HIS A 301 -7.43 -3.50 -3.34
CA HIS A 301 -8.58 -3.34 -2.43
C HIS A 301 -9.56 -4.52 -2.32
N THR A 302 -9.82 -5.18 -3.44
CA THR A 302 -10.87 -6.18 -3.59
C THR A 302 -10.29 -7.55 -3.90
N ILE A 303 -10.17 -8.35 -2.85
CA ILE A 303 -9.93 -9.80 -2.96
C ILE A 303 -11.10 -10.43 -3.73
N VAL A 304 -10.81 -11.02 -4.88
CA VAL A 304 -11.74 -11.89 -5.62
C VAL A 304 -11.26 -13.34 -5.45
N PRO A 305 -11.87 -14.13 -4.55
CA PRO A 305 -11.40 -15.47 -4.21
C PRO A 305 -11.18 -16.34 -5.44
N ASP A 306 -10.07 -17.07 -5.44
CA ASP A 306 -9.64 -18.00 -6.50
C ASP A 306 -9.47 -17.40 -7.91
N LYS A 307 -9.59 -16.06 -8.07
CA LYS A 307 -9.43 -15.38 -9.36
C LYS A 307 -8.21 -14.49 -9.39
N ASN A 308 -8.08 -13.54 -8.45
CA ASN A 308 -6.99 -12.56 -8.50
C ASN A 308 -5.62 -13.23 -8.31
N PRO A 309 -4.55 -12.73 -8.98
CA PRO A 309 -4.58 -11.62 -9.93
C PRO A 309 -5.21 -12.00 -11.29
N ALA A 310 -6.10 -11.15 -11.81
CA ALA A 310 -6.87 -11.47 -13.02
C ALA A 310 -7.24 -10.24 -13.86
N LEU A 311 -7.47 -10.49 -15.14
CA LEU A 311 -7.96 -9.52 -16.11
C LEU A 311 -9.49 -9.57 -16.21
N TYR A 312 -10.11 -8.39 -16.15
CA TYR A 312 -11.55 -8.17 -16.24
C TYR A 312 -11.85 -7.13 -17.33
N TYR A 313 -13.11 -6.99 -17.72
CA TYR A 313 -13.59 -6.10 -18.75
C TYR A 313 -12.78 -6.23 -20.04
N THR A 314 -12.68 -7.45 -20.55
CA THR A 314 -11.87 -7.79 -21.74
C THR A 314 -10.42 -7.30 -21.67
N GLY A 315 -9.84 -7.25 -20.48
CA GLY A 315 -8.44 -6.86 -20.21
C GLY A 315 -8.25 -5.40 -19.80
N LYS A 316 -9.32 -4.59 -19.76
CA LYS A 316 -9.28 -3.18 -19.38
C LYS A 316 -9.07 -2.94 -17.88
N ILE A 317 -9.43 -3.90 -17.04
CA ILE A 317 -9.18 -3.86 -15.60
C ILE A 317 -8.27 -5.01 -15.21
N LEU A 318 -7.25 -4.73 -14.40
CA LEU A 318 -6.38 -5.72 -13.77
C LEU A 318 -6.56 -5.63 -12.25
N GLY A 319 -7.23 -6.63 -11.67
CA GLY A 319 -7.34 -6.79 -10.22
C GLY A 319 -6.13 -7.53 -9.68
N ILE A 320 -5.44 -6.94 -8.70
CA ILE A 320 -4.15 -7.45 -8.19
C ILE A 320 -4.16 -7.85 -6.72
N ASP A 321 -5.21 -7.49 -5.99
CA ASP A 321 -5.32 -7.83 -4.57
C ASP A 321 -5.61 -9.32 -4.36
N VAL A 322 -4.84 -9.93 -3.46
CA VAL A 322 -4.88 -11.34 -3.08
C VAL A 322 -4.91 -11.45 -1.56
N ASN A 323 -5.40 -12.57 -1.05
CA ASN A 323 -5.49 -12.77 0.40
C ASN A 323 -4.12 -13.04 1.05
N GLN A 324 -3.36 -11.97 1.30
CA GLN A 324 -2.04 -12.01 1.92
C GLN A 324 -2.07 -12.72 3.28
N HIS A 325 -3.12 -12.46 4.07
CA HIS A 325 -3.33 -13.04 5.42
C HIS A 325 -3.64 -14.54 5.42
N GLN A 326 -4.12 -15.09 4.29
CA GLN A 326 -4.24 -16.52 4.08
C GLN A 326 -2.98 -17.16 3.49
N GLY A 327 -1.88 -16.40 3.38
CA GLY A 327 -0.59 -16.85 2.86
C GLY A 327 -0.53 -16.91 1.33
N ILE A 328 -1.47 -16.24 0.63
CA ILE A 328 -1.44 -16.10 -0.82
C ILE A 328 -0.72 -14.79 -1.14
N HIS A 329 0.50 -14.90 -1.63
CA HIS A 329 1.33 -13.74 -1.96
C HIS A 329 1.53 -13.65 -3.46
N ALA A 330 1.08 -12.54 -4.04
CA ALA A 330 1.20 -12.30 -5.47
C ALA A 330 1.58 -10.84 -5.76
N ALA A 331 2.21 -10.66 -6.91
CA ALA A 331 2.49 -9.38 -7.53
C ALA A 331 2.27 -9.52 -9.05
N ILE A 332 2.26 -8.40 -9.76
CA ILE A 332 2.24 -8.34 -11.21
C ILE A 332 3.59 -7.84 -11.70
N LEU A 333 4.16 -8.55 -12.66
CA LEU A 333 5.21 -8.03 -13.52
C LEU A 333 4.58 -7.64 -14.86
N ILE A 334 4.72 -6.38 -15.23
CA ILE A 334 4.36 -5.85 -16.54
C ILE A 334 5.65 -5.71 -17.33
N GLU A 335 5.73 -6.37 -18.49
CA GLU A 335 6.84 -6.22 -19.44
C GLU A 335 6.24 -5.96 -20.82
N ASN A 336 6.51 -4.77 -21.36
CA ASN A 336 5.83 -4.25 -22.55
C ASN A 336 4.30 -4.24 -22.34
N ASP A 337 3.53 -4.92 -23.20
CA ASP A 337 2.06 -5.02 -23.09
C ASP A 337 1.58 -6.25 -22.30
N ASN A 338 2.49 -7.13 -21.86
CA ASN A 338 2.13 -8.37 -21.17
C ASN A 338 2.11 -8.19 -19.66
N CYS A 339 1.09 -8.77 -19.01
CA CYS A 339 0.98 -8.84 -17.55
C CYS A 339 1.23 -10.28 -17.09
N PHE A 340 2.09 -10.45 -16.10
CA PHE A 340 2.41 -11.74 -15.50
C PHE A 340 2.13 -11.72 -14.01
N ALA A 341 1.41 -12.72 -13.50
CA ALA A 341 1.36 -12.97 -12.07
C ALA A 341 2.68 -13.59 -11.61
N MET A 342 3.22 -13.04 -10.53
CA MET A 342 4.46 -13.44 -9.88
C MET A 342 4.14 -13.85 -8.45
N ASN A 343 4.79 -14.90 -7.94
CA ASN A 343 4.66 -15.28 -6.53
C ASN A 343 5.95 -15.07 -5.74
N ASP A 344 5.92 -15.41 -4.45
CA ASP A 344 7.03 -15.28 -3.50
C ASP A 344 8.17 -16.30 -3.69
N LYS A 345 8.11 -17.09 -4.78
CA LYS A 345 9.17 -18.01 -5.24
C LYS A 345 9.77 -17.59 -6.58
N GLY A 346 9.30 -16.49 -7.18
CA GLY A 346 9.76 -16.02 -8.48
C GLY A 346 9.13 -16.77 -9.67
N GLU A 347 8.07 -17.55 -9.43
CA GLU A 347 7.36 -18.25 -10.50
C GLU A 347 6.51 -17.24 -11.29
N LYS A 348 6.66 -17.29 -12.63
CA LYS A 348 6.04 -16.35 -13.56
C LYS A 348 4.92 -17.02 -14.35
N LYS A 349 3.71 -16.45 -14.32
CA LYS A 349 2.55 -16.92 -15.09
C LYS A 349 1.94 -15.80 -15.91
N LEU A 350 1.84 -15.98 -17.24
CA LEU A 350 1.16 -15.02 -18.11
C LEU A 350 -0.33 -14.93 -17.75
N LEU A 351 -0.83 -13.70 -17.60
CA LEU A 351 -2.25 -13.44 -17.43
C LEU A 351 -2.93 -13.32 -18.80
N VAL A 352 -4.01 -14.07 -18.96
CA VAL A 352 -4.86 -14.04 -20.16
C VAL A 352 -6.29 -13.83 -19.68
N TYR A 353 -7.00 -12.92 -20.33
CA TYR A 353 -8.42 -12.67 -20.04
C TYR A 353 -9.25 -13.96 -20.18
N GLN A 354 -10.14 -14.20 -19.22
CA GLN A 354 -11.08 -15.32 -19.22
C GLN A 354 -12.50 -14.76 -19.10
N PRO A 355 -13.45 -15.13 -19.98
CA PRO A 355 -14.85 -14.70 -19.86
C PRO A 355 -15.50 -15.03 -18.50
N ALA A 356 -15.05 -16.09 -17.83
CA ALA A 356 -15.52 -16.46 -16.48
C ALA A 356 -15.17 -15.43 -15.38
N ASN A 357 -14.23 -14.52 -15.65
CA ASN A 357 -13.90 -13.44 -14.72
C ASN A 357 -15.06 -12.43 -14.60
N GLU A 358 -15.92 -12.32 -15.61
CA GLU A 358 -17.09 -11.42 -15.60
C GLU A 358 -18.27 -11.91 -14.77
N ILE A 359 -18.21 -13.14 -14.26
CA ILE A 359 -19.23 -13.65 -13.35
C ILE A 359 -18.95 -13.07 -11.96
N THR A 360 -19.86 -12.22 -11.48
CA THR A 360 -19.82 -11.66 -10.13
C THR A 360 -19.74 -12.79 -9.11
N PRO A 361 -18.73 -12.83 -8.24
CA PRO A 361 -18.70 -13.80 -7.14
C PRO A 361 -19.93 -13.58 -6.27
N THR A 362 -20.59 -14.66 -5.84
CA THR A 362 -21.56 -14.57 -4.76
C THR A 362 -20.84 -14.02 -3.53
N GLU A 363 -21.26 -12.87 -2.99
CA GLU A 363 -20.70 -12.32 -1.75
C GLU A 363 -20.76 -13.39 -0.65
N THR A 364 -19.64 -14.05 -0.39
CA THR A 364 -19.39 -14.62 0.92
C THR A 364 -18.81 -13.49 1.73
N ALA A 365 -19.62 -12.92 2.64
CA ALA A 365 -19.20 -11.92 3.61
C ALA A 365 -17.87 -12.36 4.25
N GLY A 366 -16.81 -11.60 3.98
CA GLY A 366 -15.48 -11.75 4.55
C GLY A 366 -15.18 -10.56 5.44
#